data_AF-A0A969BBH3-F1
#
_entry.id   AF-A0A969BBH3-F1
#
_cell.length_a   1.000
_cell.length_b   1.000
_cell.length_c   1.000
_cell.angle_alpha   90.00
_cell.angle_beta   90.00
_cell.angle_gamma   90.00
#
_symmetry.space_group_name_H-M   'P 1'
#
loop_
_entity.id
_entity.type
_entity.pdbx_description
1 polymer ?
#
loop_
_entity_poly.entity_id
_entity_poly.type
_entity_poly.pdbx_seq_one_letter_code
_entity_poly.pdbx_strand_id
1 'polypeptide(L)'
;MLTNKQFNSSSYLSFLVGLAGVGIGVAVGFGAGAIPVVVGLLLGVVAVLIFFFARFEQAVLTLLVLRSSLDPFSAQQVPAAFAIGLDGLTILYVIVQILIGRKVHTDKFFWVFAGWVGFLGIWVILPIVGWGLLGKTYLLDGIREWTRIFSWLMVYLLVMQLKGKIHPQKAISALFFSLFIPLTVGLLQLFVPSQLPRILACPNCINSTIGHPSAFGSFLFLFICLTLWKLGQARNRWGWMTLLGLIAFLMVMSRSLTSLLMFSVFIIALIAPKLNLLRLIGGVLCIVLIFYLFASTEFGHEKLNALLETPLFNPDLDISRTILLSFGDGNSANWRIAQWSFLIDAWKQSPLLGYGLGTSQYITYFQNYAHNDYLRFLAETGIIGFVSFIVFLGIQMLRLVKILQSSPILSQRRKLSSIMIAIFVAILVGMATDNVWNHTTLFFYWSLLCAVIGWESKY
;
A
#
# COMPACT_ATOMS: atom_id res chain seq x y z
N MET A 1 -4.48 -23.15 49.67
CA MET A 1 -3.36 -23.71 48.89
C MET A 1 -3.94 -24.57 47.76
N LEU A 2 -4.18 -24.00 46.59
CA LEU A 2 -4.47 -24.75 45.37
C LEU A 2 -3.28 -24.52 44.44
N THR A 3 -2.42 -25.53 44.36
CA THR A 3 -1.21 -25.56 43.56
C THR A 3 -1.60 -25.54 42.08
N ASN A 4 -1.29 -24.41 41.44
CA ASN A 4 -1.44 -24.20 40.01
C ASN A 4 -0.44 -25.14 39.31
N LYS A 5 -0.90 -26.35 38.94
CA LYS A 5 -0.15 -27.28 38.08
C LYS A 5 0.12 -26.54 36.77
N GLN A 6 1.34 -26.04 36.60
CA GLN A 6 1.84 -25.62 35.29
C GLN A 6 1.77 -26.84 34.38
N PHE A 7 0.70 -26.95 33.61
CA PHE A 7 0.62 -27.88 32.50
C PHE A 7 1.86 -27.67 31.63
N ASN A 8 2.57 -28.77 31.37
CA ASN A 8 3.80 -28.79 30.58
C ASN A 8 3.45 -28.40 29.13
N SER A 9 3.34 -27.10 28.86
CA SER A 9 2.98 -26.52 27.55
C SER A 9 3.90 -26.99 26.43
N SER A 10 5.14 -27.38 26.78
CA SER A 10 6.10 -28.02 25.88
C SER A 10 5.60 -29.35 25.32
N SER A 11 4.92 -30.18 26.12
CA SER A 11 4.49 -31.52 25.69
C SER A 11 3.31 -31.44 24.71
N TYR A 12 2.38 -30.52 24.95
CA TYR A 12 1.22 -30.32 24.07
C TYR A 12 1.61 -29.71 22.73
N LEU A 13 2.58 -28.79 22.71
CA LEU A 13 3.10 -28.22 21.46
C LEU A 13 3.83 -29.26 20.61
N SER A 14 4.69 -30.07 21.22
CA SER A 14 5.37 -31.17 20.52
C SER A 14 4.37 -32.19 19.96
N PHE A 15 3.29 -32.47 20.67
CA PHE A 15 2.22 -33.34 20.20
C PHE A 15 1.46 -32.75 19.01
N LEU A 16 1.05 -31.48 19.07
CA LEU A 16 0.37 -30.80 17.96
C LEU A 16 1.26 -30.68 16.70
N VAL A 17 2.55 -30.37 16.88
CA VAL A 17 3.52 -30.33 15.79
C VAL A 17 3.71 -31.72 15.18
N GLY A 18 3.75 -32.77 16.01
CA GLY A 18 3.78 -34.16 15.55
C GLY A 18 2.54 -34.53 14.74
N LEU A 19 1.34 -34.17 15.22
CA LEU A 19 0.08 -34.51 14.57
C LEU A 19 -0.10 -33.76 13.24
N ALA A 20 0.29 -32.48 13.20
CA ALA A 20 0.35 -31.70 11.97
C ALA A 20 1.40 -32.26 10.99
N GLY A 21 2.57 -32.66 11.48
CA GLY A 21 3.61 -33.29 10.66
C GLY A 21 3.16 -34.61 10.03
N VAL A 22 2.44 -35.45 10.78
CA VAL A 22 1.84 -36.69 10.27
C VAL A 22 0.76 -36.39 9.23
N GLY A 23 -0.14 -35.44 9.50
CA GLY A 23 -1.19 -35.06 8.55
C GLY A 23 -0.63 -34.52 7.22
N ILE A 24 0.40 -33.67 7.29
CA ILE A 24 1.11 -33.16 6.11
C ILE A 24 1.83 -34.31 5.38
N GLY A 25 2.50 -35.21 6.11
CA GLY A 25 3.19 -36.36 5.53
C GLY A 25 2.25 -37.29 4.76
N VAL A 26 1.05 -37.56 5.30
CA VAL A 26 0.02 -38.37 4.64
C VAL A 26 -0.55 -37.65 3.40
N ALA A 27 -0.85 -36.36 3.51
CA ALA A 27 -1.36 -35.57 2.38
C ALA A 27 -0.33 -35.45 1.24
N VAL A 28 0.95 -35.29 1.57
CA VAL A 28 2.06 -35.25 0.60
C VAL A 28 2.28 -36.64 -0.03
N GLY A 29 2.22 -37.72 0.77
CA GLY A 29 2.34 -39.09 0.28
C GLY A 29 1.24 -39.48 -0.72
N PHE A 30 -0.01 -39.10 -0.44
CA PHE A 30 -1.14 -39.31 -1.37
C PHE A 30 -1.06 -38.38 -2.59
N GLY A 31 -0.67 -37.12 -2.41
CA GLY A 31 -0.56 -36.14 -3.49
C GLY A 31 0.55 -36.46 -4.50
N ALA A 32 1.62 -37.14 -4.06
CA ALA A 32 2.76 -37.53 -4.89
C ALA A 32 2.38 -38.51 -6.01
N GLY A 33 1.32 -39.29 -5.81
CA GLY A 33 0.79 -40.19 -6.83
C GLY A 33 -0.08 -39.52 -7.91
N ALA A 34 -0.58 -38.30 -7.67
CA ALA A 34 -1.60 -37.68 -8.54
C ALA A 34 -1.11 -36.46 -9.34
N ILE A 35 -0.38 -35.51 -8.74
CA ILE A 35 0.12 -34.29 -9.42
C ILE A 35 1.44 -33.82 -8.79
N PRO A 36 2.61 -34.06 -9.42
CA PRO A 36 3.93 -33.70 -8.87
C PRO A 36 4.08 -32.22 -8.50
N VAL A 37 3.39 -31.32 -9.21
CA VAL A 37 3.41 -29.87 -8.93
C VAL A 37 2.80 -29.55 -7.55
N VAL A 38 1.74 -30.24 -7.15
CA VAL A 38 1.08 -30.02 -5.84
C VAL A 38 2.02 -30.43 -4.71
N VAL A 39 2.76 -31.53 -4.88
CA VAL A 39 3.77 -31.94 -3.89
C VAL A 39 4.91 -30.94 -3.79
N GLY A 40 5.43 -30.45 -4.92
CA GLY A 40 6.44 -29.41 -4.92
C GLY A 40 5.98 -28.15 -4.18
N LEU A 41 4.73 -27.72 -4.41
CA LEU A 41 4.12 -26.60 -3.69
C LEU A 41 3.96 -26.88 -2.19
N LEU A 42 3.48 -28.06 -1.81
CA LEU A 42 3.35 -28.44 -0.40
C LEU A 42 4.70 -28.46 0.32
N LEU A 43 5.72 -29.05 -0.30
CA LEU A 43 7.10 -29.05 0.23
C LEU A 43 7.63 -27.61 0.36
N GLY A 44 7.35 -26.75 -0.62
CA GLY A 44 7.66 -25.33 -0.55
C GLY A 44 6.99 -24.62 0.63
N VAL A 45 5.69 -24.86 0.85
CA VAL A 45 4.94 -24.30 1.99
C VAL A 45 5.53 -24.78 3.31
N VAL A 46 5.85 -26.06 3.44
CA VAL A 46 6.49 -26.62 4.65
C VAL A 46 7.85 -25.99 4.90
N ALA A 47 8.69 -25.85 3.86
CA ALA A 47 9.99 -25.20 3.97
C ALA A 47 9.86 -23.73 4.40
N VAL A 48 8.91 -22.99 3.83
CA VAL A 48 8.60 -21.60 4.21
C VAL A 48 8.15 -21.53 5.67
N LEU A 49 7.27 -22.44 6.12
CA LEU A 49 6.84 -22.52 7.52
C LEU A 49 8.01 -22.78 8.47
N ILE A 50 8.84 -23.78 8.16
CA ILE A 50 10.03 -24.10 8.97
C ILE A 50 10.97 -22.91 9.03
N PHE A 51 11.28 -22.28 7.89
CA PHE A 51 12.14 -21.09 7.84
C PHE A 51 11.53 -19.92 8.63
N PHE A 52 10.22 -19.71 8.52
CA PHE A 52 9.50 -18.64 9.19
C PHE A 52 9.55 -18.78 10.72
N PHE A 53 9.38 -19.97 11.27
CA PHE A 53 9.46 -20.18 12.72
C PHE A 53 10.91 -20.30 13.23
N ALA A 54 11.83 -20.85 12.44
CA ALA A 54 13.25 -20.98 12.82
C ALA A 54 14.00 -19.64 12.76
N ARG A 55 13.69 -18.79 11.78
CA ARG A 55 14.38 -17.52 11.50
C ARG A 55 13.38 -16.40 11.26
N PHE A 56 12.49 -16.20 12.24
CA PHE A 56 11.38 -15.25 12.17
C PHE A 56 11.77 -13.86 11.68
N GLU A 57 12.84 -13.28 12.21
CA GLU A 57 13.31 -11.94 11.82
C GLU A 57 13.66 -11.84 10.34
N GLN A 58 14.47 -12.78 9.85
CA GLN A 58 14.89 -12.84 8.45
C GLN A 58 13.69 -13.15 7.55
N ALA A 59 12.85 -14.10 7.94
CA ALA A 59 11.67 -14.50 7.18
C ALA A 59 10.70 -13.34 6.97
N VAL A 60 10.36 -12.60 8.02
CA VAL A 60 9.48 -11.42 7.91
C VAL A 60 10.12 -10.38 7.00
N LEU A 61 11.39 -10.03 7.20
CA LEU A 61 12.07 -9.05 6.34
C LEU A 61 12.14 -9.50 4.87
N THR A 62 12.41 -10.78 4.62
CA THR A 62 12.43 -11.35 3.26
C THR A 62 11.04 -11.30 2.61
N LEU A 63 9.98 -11.67 3.32
CA LEU A 63 8.60 -11.58 2.81
C LEU A 63 8.24 -10.14 2.45
N LEU A 64 8.60 -9.19 3.31
CA LEU A 64 8.35 -7.77 3.07
C LEU A 64 9.10 -7.26 1.84
N VAL A 65 10.36 -7.66 1.65
CA VAL A 65 11.18 -7.30 0.48
C VAL A 65 10.64 -7.93 -0.80
N LEU A 66 10.22 -9.19 -0.74
CA LEU A 66 9.73 -9.93 -1.90
C LEU A 66 8.43 -9.33 -2.46
N ARG A 67 7.57 -8.75 -1.59
CA ARG A 67 6.25 -8.26 -1.96
C ARG A 67 6.25 -7.32 -3.17
N SER A 68 7.20 -6.38 -3.25
CA SER A 68 7.25 -5.40 -4.36
C SER A 68 7.55 -6.02 -5.73
N SER A 69 7.99 -7.27 -5.77
CA SER A 69 8.40 -7.97 -7.01
C SER A 69 7.33 -8.92 -7.56
N LEU A 70 6.20 -9.06 -6.87
CA LEU A 70 5.18 -10.07 -7.20
C LEU A 70 4.09 -9.57 -8.14
N ASP A 71 3.89 -8.25 -8.23
CA ASP A 71 2.82 -7.64 -9.01
C ASP A 71 2.85 -7.97 -10.53
N PRO A 72 3.97 -8.34 -11.21
CA PRO A 72 3.91 -8.78 -12.61
C PRO A 72 3.06 -10.04 -12.77
N PHE A 73 3.01 -10.87 -11.72
CA PHE A 73 2.30 -12.14 -11.71
C PHE A 73 0.83 -11.99 -11.27
N SER A 74 0.27 -10.79 -11.37
CA SER A 74 -1.13 -10.50 -11.01
C SER A 74 -2.12 -11.31 -11.85
N ALA A 75 -1.80 -11.60 -13.11
CA ALA A 75 -2.63 -12.44 -13.97
C ALA A 75 -2.76 -13.87 -13.43
N GLN A 76 -1.72 -14.38 -12.77
CA GLN A 76 -1.70 -15.69 -12.10
C GLN A 76 -2.16 -15.62 -10.64
N GLN A 77 -2.70 -14.47 -10.20
CA GLN A 77 -3.16 -14.22 -8.83
C GLN A 77 -2.08 -14.41 -7.75
N VAL A 78 -0.79 -14.42 -8.11
CA VAL A 78 0.31 -14.64 -7.16
C VAL A 78 0.35 -13.59 -6.04
N PRO A 79 0.16 -12.27 -6.29
CA PRO A 79 0.07 -11.29 -5.21
C PRO A 79 -1.06 -11.54 -4.23
N ALA A 80 -2.22 -12.03 -4.70
CA ALA A 80 -3.36 -12.34 -3.86
C ALA A 80 -3.08 -13.59 -3.00
N ALA A 81 -2.52 -14.64 -3.61
CA ALA A 81 -2.09 -15.84 -2.89
C ALA A 81 -1.00 -15.51 -1.84
N PHE A 82 -0.05 -14.63 -2.18
CA PHE A 82 0.95 -14.14 -1.24
C PHE A 82 0.32 -13.40 -0.06
N ALA A 83 -0.65 -12.52 -0.31
CA ALA A 83 -1.36 -11.77 0.72
C ALA A 83 -2.11 -12.71 1.68
N ILE A 84 -2.90 -13.66 1.15
CA ILE A 84 -3.60 -14.68 1.95
C ILE A 84 -2.60 -15.54 2.73
N GLY A 85 -1.50 -15.96 2.10
CA GLY A 85 -0.46 -16.75 2.74
C GLY A 85 0.21 -15.99 3.89
N LEU A 86 0.51 -14.70 3.71
CA LEU A 86 1.05 -13.83 4.75
C LEU A 86 0.07 -13.68 5.93
N ASP A 87 -1.22 -13.52 5.63
CA ASP A 87 -2.27 -13.37 6.63
C ASP A 87 -2.41 -14.66 7.46
N GLY A 88 -2.48 -15.81 6.78
CA GLY A 88 -2.49 -17.12 7.42
C GLY A 88 -1.25 -17.36 8.28
N LEU A 89 -0.04 -17.05 7.77
CA LEU A 89 1.21 -17.14 8.52
C LEU A 89 1.21 -16.26 9.77
N THR A 90 0.69 -15.03 9.65
CA THR A 90 0.63 -14.08 10.77
C THR A 90 -0.31 -14.56 11.86
N ILE A 91 -1.50 -15.02 11.47
CA ILE A 91 -2.49 -15.59 12.39
C ILE A 91 -1.92 -16.83 13.08
N LEU A 92 -1.34 -17.76 12.31
CA LEU A 92 -0.73 -18.97 12.83
C LEU A 92 0.39 -18.65 13.83
N TYR A 93 1.26 -17.69 13.50
CA TYR A 93 2.32 -17.24 14.41
C TYR A 93 1.75 -16.71 15.73
N VAL A 94 0.72 -15.84 15.65
CA VAL A 94 0.08 -15.26 16.84
C VAL A 94 -0.57 -16.34 17.70
N ILE A 95 -1.29 -17.29 17.11
CA ILE A 95 -1.87 -18.44 17.82
C ILE A 95 -0.78 -19.23 18.53
N VAL A 96 0.31 -19.57 17.84
CA VAL A 96 1.44 -20.31 18.41
C VAL A 96 2.09 -19.53 19.56
N GLN A 97 2.29 -18.21 19.43
CA GLN A 97 2.82 -17.40 20.54
C GLN A 97 1.89 -17.44 21.76
N ILE A 98 0.57 -17.32 21.58
CA ILE A 98 -0.41 -17.38 22.66
C ILE A 98 -0.40 -18.76 23.34
N LEU A 99 -0.37 -19.84 22.57
CA LEU A 99 -0.34 -21.22 23.10
C LEU A 99 0.95 -21.52 23.90
N ILE A 100 2.08 -20.92 23.53
CA ILE A 100 3.35 -21.03 24.27
C ILE A 100 3.38 -20.08 25.47
N GLY A 101 2.37 -19.23 25.67
CA GLY A 101 2.34 -18.22 26.74
C GLY A 101 3.30 -17.05 26.49
N ARG A 102 3.73 -16.85 25.24
CA ARG A 102 4.56 -15.70 24.85
C ARG A 102 3.69 -14.48 24.58
N LYS A 103 4.20 -13.32 24.96
CA LYS A 103 3.50 -12.05 24.79
C LYS A 103 3.45 -11.66 23.30
N VAL A 104 2.24 -11.50 22.78
CA VAL A 104 1.99 -10.89 21.47
C VAL A 104 2.06 -9.37 21.62
N HIS A 105 2.88 -8.73 20.79
CA HIS A 105 3.04 -7.28 20.83
C HIS A 105 1.94 -6.60 20.02
N THR A 106 1.08 -5.85 20.69
CA THR A 106 0.06 -5.00 20.07
C THR A 106 0.08 -3.62 20.73
N ASP A 107 -0.47 -2.61 20.07
CA ASP A 107 -0.70 -1.29 20.66
C ASP A 107 -2.15 -0.83 20.47
N LYS A 108 -2.52 0.33 21.04
CA LYS A 108 -3.88 0.86 20.94
C LYS A 108 -4.31 1.08 19.48
N PHE A 109 -3.37 1.46 18.62
CA PHE A 109 -3.67 1.69 17.20
C PHE A 109 -4.01 0.41 16.46
N PHE A 110 -3.31 -0.70 16.75
CA PHE A 110 -3.66 -2.01 16.20
C PHE A 110 -5.14 -2.34 16.39
N TRP A 111 -5.68 -2.16 17.60
CA TRP A 111 -7.08 -2.48 17.90
C TRP A 111 -8.07 -1.58 17.19
N VAL A 112 -7.75 -0.29 17.03
CA VAL A 112 -8.57 0.61 16.20
C VAL A 112 -8.54 0.19 14.74
N PHE A 113 -7.36 -0.13 14.20
CA PHE A 113 -7.22 -0.58 12.82
C PHE A 113 -7.95 -1.92 12.61
N ALA A 114 -7.82 -2.88 13.52
CA ALA A 114 -8.52 -4.16 13.47
C ALA A 114 -10.04 -3.98 13.53
N GLY A 115 -10.53 -3.11 14.43
CA GLY A 115 -11.96 -2.78 14.53
C GLY A 115 -12.49 -2.15 13.24
N TRP A 116 -11.72 -1.24 12.64
CA TRP A 116 -12.09 -0.60 11.37
C TRP A 116 -12.13 -1.60 10.19
N VAL A 117 -11.14 -2.49 10.09
CA VAL A 117 -11.14 -3.56 9.06
C VAL A 117 -12.28 -4.55 9.29
N GLY A 118 -12.56 -4.93 10.54
CA GLY A 118 -13.70 -5.76 10.88
C GLY A 118 -15.03 -5.09 10.51
N PHE A 119 -15.15 -3.79 10.76
CA PHE A 119 -16.31 -2.98 10.37
C PHE A 119 -16.50 -2.95 8.84
N LEU A 120 -15.43 -2.81 8.06
CA LEU A 120 -15.51 -2.91 6.60
C LEU A 120 -16.04 -4.27 6.12
N GLY A 121 -15.88 -5.34 6.90
CA GLY A 121 -16.44 -6.66 6.59
C GLY A 121 -17.97 -6.67 6.44
N ILE A 122 -18.68 -5.69 7.02
CA ILE A 122 -20.12 -5.52 6.84
C ILE A 122 -20.48 -5.39 5.35
N TRP A 123 -19.70 -4.65 4.56
CA TRP A 123 -19.96 -4.44 3.13
C TRP A 123 -19.66 -5.65 2.25
N VAL A 124 -19.00 -6.68 2.80
CA VAL A 124 -18.86 -7.99 2.15
C VAL A 124 -20.10 -8.85 2.43
N ILE A 125 -20.70 -8.71 3.62
CA ILE A 125 -21.86 -9.49 4.04
C ILE A 125 -23.16 -8.93 3.46
N LEU A 126 -23.28 -7.61 3.33
CA LEU A 126 -24.49 -6.93 2.84
C LEU A 126 -25.04 -7.49 1.52
N PRO A 127 -24.22 -7.71 0.46
CA PRO A 127 -24.69 -8.35 -0.78
C PRO A 127 -25.24 -9.77 -0.58
N ILE A 128 -24.75 -10.52 0.40
CA ILE A 128 -25.18 -11.90 0.67
C ILE A 128 -26.62 -11.92 1.20
N VAL A 129 -26.96 -10.94 2.04
CA VAL A 129 -28.30 -10.77 2.64
C VAL A 129 -29.27 -10.00 1.73
N GLY A 130 -28.89 -9.73 0.48
CA GLY A 130 -29.74 -9.07 -0.51
C GLY A 130 -29.73 -7.55 -0.47
N TRP A 131 -28.77 -6.94 0.24
CA TRP A 131 -28.58 -5.49 0.23
C TRP A 131 -27.77 -5.03 -0.97
N GLY A 132 -28.20 -3.93 -1.60
CA GLY A 132 -27.50 -3.28 -2.72
C GLY A 132 -28.02 -3.70 -4.09
N LEU A 133 -28.03 -2.75 -5.03
CA LEU A 133 -28.62 -2.91 -6.36
C LEU A 133 -27.89 -3.94 -7.25
N LEU A 134 -26.62 -4.23 -6.95
CA LEU A 134 -25.80 -5.17 -7.74
C LEU A 134 -25.94 -6.64 -7.27
N GLY A 135 -26.59 -6.88 -6.14
CA GLY A 135 -26.71 -8.20 -5.54
C GLY A 135 -25.37 -8.92 -5.36
N LYS A 136 -25.35 -10.25 -5.56
CA LYS A 136 -24.18 -11.11 -5.32
C LYS A 136 -23.14 -11.12 -6.45
N THR A 137 -23.40 -10.40 -7.55
CA THR A 137 -22.61 -10.46 -8.79
C THR A 137 -21.12 -10.19 -8.56
N TYR A 138 -20.79 -9.23 -7.70
CA TYR A 138 -19.43 -8.78 -7.42
C TYR A 138 -18.94 -9.12 -6.00
N LEU A 139 -19.51 -10.17 -5.39
CA LEU A 139 -19.15 -10.58 -4.04
C LEU A 139 -17.66 -10.94 -3.92
N LEU A 140 -17.10 -11.59 -4.95
CA LEU A 140 -15.68 -11.98 -4.96
C LEU A 140 -14.75 -10.77 -4.99
N ASP A 141 -15.12 -9.69 -5.70
CA ASP A 141 -14.35 -8.44 -5.71
C ASP A 141 -14.37 -7.77 -4.33
N GLY A 142 -15.52 -7.78 -3.66
CA GLY A 142 -15.64 -7.30 -2.28
C GLY A 142 -14.80 -8.11 -1.28
N ILE A 143 -14.83 -9.44 -1.38
CA ILE A 143 -13.97 -10.33 -0.56
C ILE A 143 -12.50 -10.05 -0.83
N ARG A 144 -12.12 -9.93 -2.11
CA ARG A 144 -10.74 -9.65 -2.52
C ARG A 144 -10.26 -8.31 -1.98
N GLU A 145 -11.10 -7.28 -2.07
CA GLU A 145 -10.78 -5.94 -1.59
C GLU A 145 -10.65 -5.90 -0.06
N TRP A 146 -11.57 -6.56 0.65
CA TRP A 146 -11.48 -6.67 2.10
C TRP A 146 -10.25 -7.45 2.55
N THR A 147 -9.94 -8.57 1.87
CA THR A 147 -8.73 -9.37 2.13
C THR A 147 -7.47 -8.54 1.94
N ARG A 148 -7.41 -7.74 0.87
CA ARG A 148 -6.28 -6.84 0.58
C ARG A 148 -6.06 -5.81 1.71
N ILE A 149 -7.13 -5.23 2.25
CA ILE A 149 -7.07 -4.30 3.39
C ILE A 149 -6.70 -5.05 4.68
N PHE A 150 -7.24 -6.25 4.88
CA PHE A 150 -6.90 -7.13 6.00
C PHE A 150 -5.42 -7.49 6.02
N SER A 151 -4.80 -7.68 4.86
CA SER A 151 -3.37 -7.96 4.78
C SER A 151 -2.50 -6.80 5.27
N TRP A 152 -2.96 -5.56 5.13
CA TRP A 152 -2.25 -4.40 5.70
C TRP A 152 -2.25 -4.43 7.23
N LEU A 153 -3.37 -4.82 7.84
CA LEU A 153 -3.48 -5.05 9.27
C LEU A 153 -2.56 -6.19 9.73
N MET A 154 -2.49 -7.30 8.97
CA MET A 154 -1.62 -8.42 9.28
C MET A 154 -0.14 -8.05 9.17
N VAL A 155 0.26 -7.29 8.15
CA VAL A 155 1.63 -6.73 8.06
C VAL A 155 1.96 -5.89 9.28
N TYR A 156 1.05 -5.02 9.70
CA TYR A 156 1.24 -4.21 10.91
C TYR A 156 1.49 -5.12 12.12
N LEU A 157 0.62 -6.12 12.33
CA LEU A 157 0.71 -7.04 13.46
C LEU A 157 2.00 -7.87 13.44
N LEU A 158 2.37 -8.37 12.26
CA LEU A 158 3.56 -9.18 12.05
C LEU A 158 4.83 -8.37 12.34
N VAL A 159 4.90 -7.14 11.83
CA VAL A 159 6.01 -6.21 12.11
C VAL A 159 6.06 -5.87 13.59
N MET A 160 4.93 -5.68 14.28
CA MET A 160 4.94 -5.45 15.73
C MET A 160 5.60 -6.58 16.52
N GLN A 161 5.61 -7.82 16.01
CA GLN A 161 6.30 -8.94 16.66
C GLN A 161 7.83 -8.90 16.52
N LEU A 162 8.37 -7.99 15.69
CA LEU A 162 9.81 -7.68 15.61
C LEU A 162 10.24 -6.65 16.66
N LYS A 163 9.29 -6.03 17.38
CA LYS A 163 9.59 -5.05 18.44
C LYS A 163 10.45 -5.71 19.52
N GLY A 164 11.58 -5.07 19.84
CA GLY A 164 12.55 -5.59 20.83
C GLY A 164 13.54 -6.63 20.28
N LYS A 165 13.31 -7.14 19.07
CA LYS A 165 14.23 -8.05 18.36
C LYS A 165 15.13 -7.31 17.38
N ILE A 166 14.54 -6.35 16.64
CA ILE A 166 15.23 -5.57 15.62
C ILE A 166 15.18 -4.09 15.98
N HIS A 167 16.28 -3.37 15.78
CA HIS A 167 16.31 -1.92 15.92
C HIS A 167 15.45 -1.25 14.81
N PRO A 168 14.61 -0.23 15.13
CA PRO A 168 13.73 0.43 14.16
C PRO A 168 14.42 0.85 12.86
N GLN A 169 15.62 1.42 12.97
CA GLN A 169 16.37 1.87 11.80
C GLN A 169 16.83 0.73 10.90
N LYS A 170 17.11 -0.46 11.46
CA LYS A 170 17.51 -1.66 10.71
C LYS A 170 16.31 -2.22 9.93
N ALA A 171 15.13 -2.24 10.55
CA ALA A 171 13.88 -2.62 9.88
C ALA A 171 13.60 -1.70 8.68
N ILE A 172 13.72 -0.38 8.85
CA ILE A 172 13.51 0.58 7.75
C ILE A 172 14.62 0.46 6.69
N SER A 173 15.89 0.27 7.10
CA SER A 173 16.98 0.05 6.15
C SER A 173 16.76 -1.19 5.29
N ALA A 174 16.20 -2.26 5.86
CA ALA A 174 15.92 -3.49 5.14
C ALA A 174 14.89 -3.29 4.01
N LEU A 175 13.99 -2.31 4.14
CA LEU A 175 13.03 -1.97 3.07
C LEU A 175 13.72 -1.56 1.78
N PHE A 176 14.91 -0.96 1.83
CA PHE A 176 15.62 -0.53 0.62
C PHE A 176 16.04 -1.72 -0.26
N PHE A 177 16.14 -2.93 0.28
CA PHE A 177 16.35 -4.13 -0.56
C PHE A 177 15.15 -4.40 -1.47
N SER A 178 13.95 -3.94 -1.12
CA SER A 178 12.76 -4.07 -1.97
C SER A 178 12.81 -3.21 -3.23
N LEU A 179 13.75 -2.26 -3.33
CA LEU A 179 13.99 -1.47 -4.53
C LEU A 179 14.79 -2.23 -5.58
N PHE A 180 15.58 -3.23 -5.19
CA PHE A 180 16.57 -3.83 -6.09
C PHE A 180 15.93 -4.39 -7.38
N ILE A 181 14.91 -5.24 -7.24
CA ILE A 181 14.22 -5.83 -8.38
C ILE A 181 13.41 -4.77 -9.15
N PRO A 182 12.56 -3.93 -8.51
CA PRO A 182 11.83 -2.89 -9.23
C PRO A 182 12.72 -1.89 -9.99
N LEU A 183 13.82 -1.42 -9.39
CA LEU A 183 14.70 -0.47 -10.09
C LEU A 183 15.41 -1.15 -11.28
N THR A 184 15.85 -2.40 -11.12
CA THR A 184 16.46 -3.16 -12.21
C THR A 184 15.48 -3.36 -13.36
N VAL A 185 14.26 -3.80 -13.09
CA VAL A 185 13.21 -3.98 -14.12
C VAL A 185 12.83 -2.64 -14.76
N GLY A 186 12.71 -1.56 -13.98
CA GLY A 186 12.42 -0.23 -14.51
C GLY A 186 13.52 0.31 -15.44
N LEU A 187 14.79 0.04 -15.12
CA LEU A 187 15.92 0.37 -16.00
C LEU A 187 15.92 -0.50 -17.26
N LEU A 188 15.63 -1.79 -17.16
CA LEU A 188 15.51 -2.67 -18.32
C LEU A 188 14.37 -2.24 -19.24
N GLN A 189 13.23 -1.81 -18.69
CA GLN A 189 12.11 -1.25 -19.47
C GLN A 189 12.52 0.01 -20.24
N LEU A 190 13.41 0.82 -19.67
CA LEU A 190 13.90 2.02 -20.32
C LEU A 190 14.93 1.73 -21.43
N PHE A 191 15.90 0.86 -21.17
CA PHE A 191 17.04 0.66 -22.07
C PHE A 191 16.86 -0.46 -23.08
N VAL A 192 16.09 -1.50 -22.74
CA VAL A 192 15.96 -2.71 -23.56
C VAL A 192 14.51 -3.23 -23.59
N PRO A 193 13.52 -2.38 -23.93
CA PRO A 193 12.10 -2.77 -23.89
C PRO A 193 11.77 -3.96 -24.82
N SER A 194 12.48 -4.10 -25.94
CA SER A 194 12.23 -5.16 -26.94
C SER A 194 12.66 -6.56 -26.51
N GLN A 195 13.57 -6.69 -25.53
CA GLN A 195 14.04 -7.99 -25.04
C GLN A 195 13.28 -8.47 -23.80
N LEU A 196 12.41 -7.64 -23.23
CA LEU A 196 11.66 -8.01 -22.04
C LEU A 196 10.51 -8.95 -22.36
N PRO A 197 10.24 -9.95 -21.49
CA PRO A 197 9.03 -10.76 -21.59
C PRO A 197 7.79 -9.87 -21.56
N ARG A 198 6.73 -10.26 -22.27
CA ARG A 198 5.47 -9.50 -22.36
C ARG A 198 4.88 -9.12 -21.00
N ILE A 199 5.12 -9.91 -19.96
CA ILE A 199 4.64 -9.65 -18.59
C ILE A 199 5.33 -8.45 -17.92
N LEU A 200 6.53 -8.08 -18.40
CA LEU A 200 7.33 -6.95 -17.91
C LEU A 200 7.46 -5.83 -18.95
N ALA A 201 7.00 -6.03 -20.18
CA ALA A 201 7.09 -5.02 -21.22
C ALA A 201 5.99 -3.96 -21.01
N CYS A 202 6.36 -2.67 -21.02
CA CYS A 202 5.42 -1.57 -21.21
C CYS A 202 5.95 -0.66 -22.34
N PRO A 203 5.31 -0.66 -23.53
CA PRO A 203 5.83 0.08 -24.69
C PRO A 203 5.92 1.59 -24.48
N ASN A 204 4.96 2.17 -23.75
CA ASN A 204 4.79 3.63 -23.63
C ASN A 204 4.98 4.15 -22.20
N CYS A 205 5.41 3.32 -21.26
CA CYS A 205 5.47 3.65 -19.84
C CYS A 205 6.54 2.86 -19.08
N ILE A 206 6.84 3.30 -17.85
CA ILE A 206 7.62 2.51 -16.89
C ILE A 206 6.71 2.17 -15.71
N ASN A 207 6.29 0.91 -15.63
CA ASN A 207 5.52 0.37 -14.50
C ASN A 207 6.35 -0.58 -13.62
N SER A 208 7.59 -0.89 -14.04
CA SER A 208 8.50 -1.81 -13.35
C SER A 208 7.78 -3.14 -13.06
N THR A 209 7.94 -3.68 -11.85
CA THR A 209 7.23 -4.86 -11.39
C THR A 209 5.83 -4.55 -10.85
N ILE A 210 5.48 -3.28 -10.62
CA ILE A 210 4.28 -2.87 -9.84
C ILE A 210 3.00 -2.82 -10.71
N GLY A 211 3.07 -3.27 -11.97
CA GLY A 211 1.92 -3.48 -12.86
C GLY A 211 1.30 -2.18 -13.42
N HIS A 212 1.32 -1.07 -12.68
CA HIS A 212 0.80 0.22 -13.11
C HIS A 212 1.78 1.38 -12.86
N PRO A 213 1.93 2.36 -13.80
CA PRO A 213 2.88 3.46 -13.65
C PRO A 213 2.62 4.36 -12.43
N SER A 214 1.36 4.67 -12.10
CA SER A 214 1.05 5.49 -10.92
C SER A 214 1.35 4.77 -9.60
N ALA A 215 1.13 3.45 -9.55
CA ALA A 215 1.49 2.65 -8.40
C ALA A 215 3.02 2.60 -8.22
N PHE A 216 3.78 2.41 -9.32
CA PHE A 216 5.23 2.48 -9.31
C PHE A 216 5.75 3.87 -8.87
N GLY A 217 5.19 4.94 -9.43
CA GLY A 217 5.56 6.31 -9.04
C GLY A 217 5.29 6.59 -7.56
N SER A 218 4.17 6.14 -7.01
CA SER A 218 3.86 6.31 -5.57
C SER A 218 4.78 5.48 -4.66
N PHE A 219 5.21 4.31 -5.13
CA PHE A 219 6.21 3.49 -4.45
C PHE A 219 7.59 4.18 -4.45
N LEU A 220 8.03 4.71 -5.60
CA LEU A 220 9.25 5.50 -5.68
C LEU A 220 9.18 6.76 -4.81
N PHE A 221 8.05 7.46 -4.80
CA PHE A 221 7.79 8.59 -3.91
C PHE A 221 8.04 8.22 -2.43
N LEU A 222 7.47 7.11 -1.95
CA LEU A 222 7.72 6.64 -0.58
C LEU A 222 9.21 6.47 -0.30
N PHE A 223 9.93 5.82 -1.22
CA PHE A 223 11.38 5.58 -1.07
C PHE A 223 12.23 6.83 -1.25
N ILE A 224 11.79 7.83 -2.00
CA ILE A 224 12.40 9.16 -2.04
C ILE A 224 12.33 9.78 -0.65
N CYS A 225 11.15 9.80 -0.03
CA CYS A 225 10.98 10.36 1.31
C CYS A 225 11.82 9.62 2.37
N LEU A 226 11.90 8.28 2.29
CA LEU A 226 12.75 7.48 3.18
C LEU A 226 14.25 7.69 2.91
N THR A 227 14.64 7.91 1.65
CA THR A 227 16.03 8.22 1.27
C THR A 227 16.44 9.56 1.86
N LEU A 228 15.58 10.59 1.77
CA LEU A 228 15.81 11.89 2.40
C LEU A 228 15.96 11.77 3.93
N TRP A 229 15.14 10.94 4.57
CA TRP A 229 15.31 10.62 5.99
C TRP A 229 16.66 9.97 6.31
N LYS A 230 17.10 9.00 5.50
CA LYS A 230 18.40 8.32 5.68
C LYS A 230 19.58 9.22 5.39
N LEU A 231 19.49 10.12 4.42
CA LEU A 231 20.55 11.06 4.07
C LEU A 231 20.94 11.96 5.25
N GLY A 232 19.97 12.33 6.07
CA GLY A 232 20.19 13.11 7.31
C GLY A 232 20.88 12.35 8.45
N GLN A 233 21.17 11.05 8.26
CA GLN A 233 21.77 10.16 9.26
C GLN A 233 23.01 9.43 8.73
N ALA A 234 23.13 9.25 7.43
CA ALA A 234 24.18 8.44 6.83
C ALA A 234 25.56 9.13 6.94
N ARG A 235 26.57 8.33 7.30
CA ARG A 235 27.98 8.75 7.26
C ARG A 235 28.47 8.91 5.81
N ASN A 236 28.17 7.94 4.95
CA ASN A 236 28.43 8.02 3.52
C ASN A 236 27.20 8.56 2.80
N ARG A 237 27.20 9.85 2.44
CA ARG A 237 26.07 10.50 1.77
C ARG A 237 25.98 10.21 0.28
N TRP A 238 27.11 9.96 -0.38
CA TRP A 238 27.17 9.81 -1.84
C TRP A 238 26.30 8.65 -2.35
N GLY A 239 26.38 7.48 -1.72
CA GLY A 239 25.56 6.33 -2.11
C GLY A 239 24.04 6.57 -1.97
N TRP A 240 23.63 7.40 -1.00
CA TRP A 240 22.23 7.78 -0.86
C TRP A 240 21.81 8.89 -1.81
N MET A 241 22.73 9.79 -2.19
CA MET A 241 22.48 10.81 -3.22
C MET A 241 22.33 10.18 -4.61
N THR A 242 23.17 9.19 -4.95
CA THR A 242 23.04 8.46 -6.22
C THR A 242 21.73 7.68 -6.27
N LEU A 243 21.38 6.99 -5.18
CA LEU A 243 20.10 6.31 -5.07
C LEU A 243 18.94 7.30 -5.22
N LEU A 244 18.98 8.45 -4.53
CA LEU A 244 17.96 9.50 -4.62
C LEU A 244 17.79 10.01 -6.05
N GLY A 245 18.89 10.29 -6.74
CA GLY A 245 18.87 10.71 -8.14
C GLY A 245 18.24 9.66 -9.06
N LEU A 246 18.61 8.39 -8.88
CA LEU A 246 18.08 7.27 -9.65
C LEU A 246 16.56 7.10 -9.45
N ILE A 247 16.08 7.08 -8.20
CA ILE A 247 14.65 6.89 -7.92
C ILE A 247 13.82 8.13 -8.31
N ALA A 248 14.37 9.34 -8.18
CA ALA A 248 13.71 10.56 -8.65
C ALA A 248 13.59 10.58 -10.18
N PHE A 249 14.67 10.21 -10.88
CA PHE A 249 14.66 10.05 -12.33
C PHE A 249 13.60 9.05 -12.78
N LEU A 250 13.59 7.83 -12.22
CA LEU A 250 12.58 6.83 -12.55
C LEU A 250 11.15 7.25 -12.19
N MET A 251 10.97 8.06 -11.15
CA MET A 251 9.65 8.61 -10.80
C MET A 251 9.14 9.58 -11.88
N VAL A 252 9.99 10.47 -12.40
CA VAL A 252 9.63 11.34 -13.52
C VAL A 252 9.34 10.51 -14.78
N MET A 253 10.19 9.51 -15.06
CA MET A 253 10.01 8.61 -16.21
C MET A 253 8.80 7.68 -16.09
N SER A 254 8.26 7.47 -14.88
CA SER A 254 6.98 6.75 -14.68
C SER A 254 5.78 7.51 -15.24
N ARG A 255 5.94 8.79 -15.60
CA ARG A 255 4.89 9.62 -16.22
C ARG A 255 3.64 9.77 -15.33
N SER A 256 3.77 9.58 -14.03
CA SER A 256 2.67 9.70 -13.06
C SER A 256 2.53 11.12 -12.51
N LEU A 257 1.55 11.87 -13.01
CA LEU A 257 1.21 13.20 -12.47
C LEU A 257 0.85 13.15 -10.97
N THR A 258 0.13 12.10 -10.55
CA THR A 258 -0.20 11.85 -9.14
C THR A 258 1.04 11.82 -8.26
N SER A 259 2.10 11.14 -8.70
CA SER A 259 3.34 10.99 -7.92
C SER A 259 4.12 12.30 -7.82
N LEU A 260 4.10 13.12 -8.88
CA LEU A 260 4.68 14.46 -8.88
C LEU A 260 3.93 15.39 -7.93
N LEU A 261 2.59 15.38 -7.98
CA LEU A 261 1.74 16.15 -7.07
C LEU A 261 1.98 15.74 -5.61
N MET A 262 2.02 14.43 -5.33
CA MET A 262 2.35 13.90 -4.00
C MET A 262 3.73 14.39 -3.53
N PHE A 263 4.73 14.37 -4.41
CA PHE A 263 6.06 14.89 -4.10
C PHE A 263 6.06 16.39 -3.78
N SER A 264 5.35 17.21 -4.56
CA SER A 264 5.23 18.64 -4.29
C SER A 264 4.56 18.94 -2.96
N VAL A 265 3.45 18.26 -2.66
CA VAL A 265 2.75 18.38 -1.38
C VAL A 265 3.66 17.95 -0.22
N PHE A 266 4.42 16.88 -0.39
CA PHE A 266 5.41 16.44 0.60
C PHE A 266 6.46 17.51 0.88
N ILE A 267 7.04 18.13 -0.14
CA ILE A 267 8.03 19.21 0.02
C ILE A 267 7.43 20.40 0.77
N ILE A 268 6.22 20.82 0.40
CA ILE A 268 5.50 21.91 1.09
C ILE A 268 5.25 21.53 2.55
N ALA A 269 4.71 20.34 2.82
CA ALA A 269 4.40 19.86 4.17
C ALA A 269 5.66 19.71 5.04
N LEU A 270 6.81 19.39 4.45
CA LEU A 270 8.09 19.30 5.16
C LEU A 270 8.67 20.67 5.52
N ILE A 271 8.48 21.68 4.65
CA ILE A 271 9.01 23.04 4.82
C ILE A 271 8.10 23.89 5.71
N ALA A 272 6.78 23.72 5.62
CA ALA A 272 5.77 24.54 6.31
C ALA A 272 5.97 24.69 7.84
N PRO A 273 6.42 23.68 8.60
CA PRO A 273 6.68 23.85 10.03
C PRO A 273 7.94 24.68 10.35
N LYS A 274 8.79 24.95 9.35
CA LYS A 274 10.08 25.64 9.51
C LYS A 274 10.26 26.68 8.40
N LEU A 275 9.21 27.45 8.14
CA LEU A 275 9.20 28.51 7.14
C LEU A 275 10.38 29.44 7.36
N ASN A 276 11.32 29.38 6.44
CA ASN A 276 12.41 30.32 6.26
C ASN A 276 12.40 30.63 4.77
N LEU A 277 12.51 31.91 4.41
CA LEU A 277 12.48 32.37 3.03
C LEU A 277 13.42 31.54 2.13
N LEU A 278 14.64 31.24 2.60
CA LEU A 278 15.60 30.41 1.84
C LEU A 278 15.09 28.99 1.58
N ARG A 279 14.43 28.37 2.56
CA ARG A 279 13.86 27.02 2.41
C ARG A 279 12.64 27.03 1.51
N LEU A 280 11.83 28.07 1.60
CA LEU A 280 10.67 28.26 0.73
C LEU A 280 11.13 28.43 -0.72
N ILE A 281 12.09 29.32 -0.98
CA ILE A 281 12.68 29.52 -2.32
C ILE A 281 13.27 28.20 -2.84
N GLY A 282 14.09 27.51 -2.04
CA GLY A 282 14.67 26.23 -2.45
C GLY A 282 13.61 25.14 -2.75
N GLY A 283 12.54 25.08 -1.95
CA GLY A 283 11.42 24.17 -2.17
C GLY A 283 10.65 24.49 -3.45
N VAL A 284 10.33 25.77 -3.67
CA VAL A 284 9.65 26.24 -4.89
C VAL A 284 10.51 25.96 -6.12
N LEU A 285 11.81 26.30 -6.09
CA LEU A 285 12.73 26.00 -7.19
C LEU A 285 12.81 24.51 -7.50
N CYS A 286 12.82 23.64 -6.47
CA CYS A 286 12.81 22.19 -6.65
C CYS A 286 11.52 21.70 -7.33
N ILE A 287 10.36 22.23 -6.91
CA ILE A 287 9.07 21.92 -7.53
C ILE A 287 9.04 22.39 -8.99
N VAL A 288 9.42 23.64 -9.23
CA VAL A 288 9.48 24.23 -10.58
C VAL A 288 10.39 23.44 -11.49
N LEU A 289 11.58 23.04 -11.02
CA LEU A 289 12.51 22.24 -11.81
C LEU A 289 11.91 20.88 -12.20
N ILE A 290 11.24 20.20 -11.26
CA ILE A 290 10.62 18.89 -11.54
C ILE A 290 9.48 19.03 -12.54
N PHE A 291 8.61 20.04 -12.39
CA PHE A 291 7.54 20.29 -13.35
C PHE A 291 8.08 20.74 -14.70
N TYR A 292 9.18 21.50 -14.74
CA TYR A 292 9.85 21.87 -15.98
C TYR A 292 10.40 20.63 -16.71
N LEU A 293 11.10 19.74 -16.00
CA LEU A 293 11.61 18.48 -16.57
C LEU A 293 10.48 17.56 -17.04
N PHE A 294 9.34 17.56 -16.34
CA PHE A 294 8.16 16.83 -16.78
C PHE A 294 7.55 17.46 -18.03
N ALA A 295 7.31 18.77 -18.02
CA ALA A 295 6.72 19.53 -19.12
C ALA A 295 7.58 19.55 -20.39
N SER A 296 8.91 19.39 -20.25
CA SER A 296 9.83 19.29 -21.39
C SER A 296 9.72 17.96 -22.13
N THR A 297 8.99 16.98 -21.59
CA THR A 297 8.67 15.74 -22.30
C THR A 297 7.37 15.90 -23.09
N GLU A 298 7.27 15.28 -24.28
CA GLU A 298 6.07 15.30 -25.12
C GLU A 298 4.81 14.90 -24.33
N PHE A 299 4.91 13.81 -23.58
CA PHE A 299 3.82 13.35 -22.70
C PHE A 299 3.45 14.37 -21.62
N GLY A 300 4.43 15.02 -20.99
CA GLY A 300 4.16 16.02 -19.97
C GLY A 300 3.45 17.23 -20.56
N HIS A 301 3.84 17.64 -21.77
CA HIS A 301 3.16 18.70 -22.51
C HIS A 301 1.71 18.33 -22.84
N GLU A 302 1.47 17.14 -23.39
CA GLU A 302 0.12 16.62 -23.66
C GLU A 302 -0.75 16.60 -22.39
N LYS A 303 -0.21 16.10 -21.27
CA LYS A 303 -0.96 16.03 -20.00
C LYS A 303 -1.28 17.40 -19.42
N LEU A 304 -0.37 18.37 -19.54
CA LEU A 304 -0.62 19.73 -19.06
C LEU A 304 -1.63 20.46 -19.96
N ASN A 305 -1.52 20.29 -21.28
CA ASN A 305 -2.51 20.85 -22.22
C ASN A 305 -3.89 20.25 -22.02
N ALA A 306 -3.98 18.94 -21.75
CA ALA A 306 -5.23 18.27 -21.41
C ALA A 306 -5.90 18.85 -20.15
N LEU A 307 -5.14 19.40 -19.19
CA LEU A 307 -5.73 20.10 -18.04
C LEU A 307 -6.35 21.44 -18.43
N LEU A 308 -5.77 22.14 -19.41
CA LEU A 308 -6.31 23.41 -19.92
C LEU A 308 -7.67 23.21 -20.61
N GLU A 309 -7.93 22.02 -21.13
CA GLU A 309 -9.21 21.63 -21.76
C GLU A 309 -10.26 21.11 -20.75
N THR A 310 -10.08 21.40 -19.46
CA THR A 310 -11.06 21.04 -18.42
C THR A 310 -11.87 22.26 -17.99
N PRO A 311 -13.10 22.08 -17.43
CA PRO A 311 -13.91 23.16 -16.86
C PRO A 311 -13.19 24.00 -15.80
N LEU A 312 -12.14 23.46 -15.18
CA LEU A 312 -11.37 24.17 -14.16
C LEU A 312 -10.56 25.34 -14.75
N PHE A 313 -10.10 25.21 -16.00
CA PHE A 313 -9.22 26.17 -16.65
C PHE A 313 -9.80 26.75 -17.94
N ASN A 314 -10.87 26.14 -18.48
CA ASN A 314 -11.60 26.62 -19.64
C ASN A 314 -13.04 27.00 -19.24
N PRO A 315 -13.36 28.30 -19.17
CA PRO A 315 -14.69 28.78 -18.77
C PRO A 315 -15.79 28.44 -19.80
N ASP A 316 -15.45 28.07 -21.03
CA ASP A 316 -16.40 27.72 -22.09
C ASP A 316 -16.88 26.25 -21.99
N LEU A 317 -16.34 25.49 -21.03
CA LEU A 317 -16.70 24.11 -20.77
C LEU A 317 -17.44 23.99 -19.43
N ASP A 318 -18.69 23.56 -19.47
CA ASP A 318 -19.43 23.14 -18.29
C ASP A 318 -19.31 21.62 -18.06
N ILE A 319 -19.78 21.14 -16.92
CA ILE A 319 -19.72 19.71 -16.56
C ILE A 319 -20.47 18.86 -17.60
N SER A 320 -21.62 19.34 -18.09
CA SER A 320 -22.44 18.63 -19.08
C SER A 320 -21.68 18.41 -20.39
N ARG A 321 -21.03 19.46 -20.91
CA ARG A 321 -20.22 19.40 -22.11
C ARG A 321 -18.98 18.54 -21.92
N THR A 322 -18.33 18.60 -20.76
CA THR A 322 -17.21 17.72 -20.43
C THR A 322 -17.61 16.24 -20.40
N ILE A 323 -18.78 15.91 -19.86
CA ILE A 323 -19.32 14.54 -19.90
C ILE A 323 -19.47 14.10 -21.36
N LEU A 324 -20.05 14.93 -22.23
CA LEU A 324 -20.19 14.60 -23.65
C LEU A 324 -18.84 14.42 -24.36
N LEU A 325 -17.88 15.31 -24.13
CA LEU A 325 -16.53 15.24 -24.74
C LEU A 325 -15.75 14.01 -24.29
N SER A 326 -15.93 13.59 -23.03
CA SER A 326 -15.18 12.48 -22.44
C SER A 326 -15.37 11.13 -23.13
N PHE A 327 -16.40 10.98 -23.96
CA PHE A 327 -16.63 9.77 -24.76
C PHE A 327 -15.75 9.67 -26.00
N GLY A 328 -15.07 10.75 -26.41
CA GLY A 328 -14.35 10.78 -27.70
C GLY A 328 -13.05 11.59 -27.73
N ASP A 329 -12.75 12.41 -26.73
CA ASP A 329 -11.57 13.30 -26.75
C ASP A 329 -10.25 12.63 -26.31
N GLY A 330 -10.32 11.45 -25.67
CA GLY A 330 -9.14 10.78 -25.11
C GLY A 330 -8.50 11.52 -23.93
N ASN A 331 -9.11 12.60 -23.44
CA ASN A 331 -8.57 13.44 -22.39
C ASN A 331 -8.81 12.79 -21.02
N SER A 332 -7.70 12.44 -20.35
CA SER A 332 -7.78 11.70 -19.08
C SER A 332 -8.43 12.47 -17.93
N ALA A 333 -8.45 13.80 -17.99
CA ALA A 333 -9.08 14.64 -16.98
C ALA A 333 -10.59 14.75 -17.20
N ASN A 334 -11.03 14.89 -18.45
CA ASN A 334 -12.44 15.02 -18.80
C ASN A 334 -13.24 13.77 -18.43
N TRP A 335 -12.76 12.57 -18.77
CA TRP A 335 -13.44 11.34 -18.37
C TRP A 335 -13.44 11.13 -16.85
N ARG A 336 -12.42 11.60 -16.12
CA ARG A 336 -12.43 11.53 -14.64
C ARG A 336 -13.52 12.42 -14.06
N ILE A 337 -13.67 13.65 -14.56
CA ILE A 337 -14.75 14.55 -14.15
C ILE A 337 -16.11 13.88 -14.41
N ALA A 338 -16.28 13.30 -15.59
CA ALA A 338 -17.51 12.57 -15.92
C ALA A 338 -17.75 11.35 -15.02
N GLN A 339 -16.71 10.55 -14.78
CA GLN A 339 -16.73 9.40 -13.87
C GLN A 339 -17.11 9.80 -12.45
N TRP A 340 -16.59 10.91 -11.94
CA TRP A 340 -16.92 11.45 -10.62
C TRP A 340 -18.38 11.88 -10.52
N SER A 341 -18.91 12.53 -11.54
CA SER A 341 -20.34 12.86 -11.63
C SER A 341 -21.21 11.61 -11.56
N PHE A 342 -20.87 10.56 -12.33
CA PHE A 342 -21.60 9.30 -12.30
C PHE A 342 -21.51 8.58 -10.95
N LEU A 343 -20.37 8.61 -10.27
CA LEU A 343 -20.24 8.05 -8.91
C LEU A 343 -21.09 8.79 -7.89
N ILE A 344 -21.15 10.13 -7.97
CA ILE A 344 -22.00 10.94 -7.12
C ILE A 344 -23.48 10.60 -7.36
N ASP A 345 -23.90 10.45 -8.61
CA ASP A 345 -25.26 10.07 -8.95
C ASP A 345 -25.60 8.64 -8.52
N ALA A 346 -24.66 7.71 -8.65
CA ALA A 346 -24.80 6.36 -8.11
C ALA A 346 -25.00 6.40 -6.60
N TRP A 347 -24.16 7.15 -5.86
CA TRP A 347 -24.29 7.31 -4.41
C TRP A 347 -25.67 7.84 -4.00
N LYS A 348 -26.24 8.81 -4.72
CA LYS A 348 -27.59 9.34 -4.43
C LYS A 348 -28.68 8.25 -4.42
N GLN A 349 -28.49 7.16 -5.18
CA GLN A 349 -29.44 6.04 -5.21
C GLN A 349 -29.26 5.06 -4.02
N SER A 350 -28.08 5.01 -3.40
CA SER A 350 -27.82 4.19 -2.19
C SER A 350 -26.97 4.97 -1.16
N PRO A 351 -27.54 6.01 -0.53
CA PRO A 351 -26.75 7.02 0.18
C PRO A 351 -26.15 6.54 1.50
N LEU A 352 -26.81 5.60 2.19
CA LEU A 352 -26.42 5.17 3.54
C LEU A 352 -25.29 4.16 3.53
N LEU A 353 -25.46 3.09 2.75
CA LEU A 353 -24.58 1.91 2.76
C LEU A 353 -23.92 1.62 1.41
N GLY A 354 -24.21 2.39 0.35
CA GLY A 354 -23.55 2.24 -0.95
C GLY A 354 -23.86 0.93 -1.66
N TYR A 355 -22.91 0.49 -2.50
CA TYR A 355 -23.06 -0.65 -3.41
C TYR A 355 -22.24 -1.89 -3.02
N GLY A 356 -21.37 -1.79 -2.02
CA GLY A 356 -20.43 -2.84 -1.61
C GLY A 356 -18.98 -2.49 -1.94
N LEU A 357 -18.04 -3.14 -1.24
CA LEU A 357 -16.61 -2.91 -1.47
C LEU A 357 -16.18 -3.40 -2.84
N GLY A 358 -15.30 -2.64 -3.50
CA GLY A 358 -14.72 -3.00 -4.80
C GLY A 358 -15.67 -2.83 -5.99
N THR A 359 -16.86 -2.26 -5.80
CA THR A 359 -17.87 -2.13 -6.86
C THR A 359 -17.80 -0.80 -7.63
N SER A 360 -16.95 0.15 -7.26
CA SER A 360 -16.94 1.48 -7.91
C SER A 360 -16.67 1.41 -9.41
N GLN A 361 -15.95 0.37 -9.85
CA GLN A 361 -15.62 0.13 -11.25
C GLN A 361 -16.78 -0.46 -12.07
N TYR A 362 -17.91 -0.81 -11.46
CA TYR A 362 -19.04 -1.45 -12.14
C TYR A 362 -20.33 -0.61 -12.11
N ILE A 363 -20.37 0.44 -11.29
CA ILE A 363 -21.58 1.25 -11.08
C ILE A 363 -21.70 2.46 -12.01
N THR A 364 -20.68 2.74 -12.82
CA THR A 364 -20.68 3.85 -13.78
C THR A 364 -20.64 3.36 -15.22
N TYR A 365 -20.98 4.26 -16.14
CA TYR A 365 -20.96 3.98 -17.57
C TYR A 365 -19.58 3.53 -18.09
N PHE A 366 -18.49 4.16 -17.62
CA PHE A 366 -17.13 3.84 -18.09
C PHE A 366 -16.59 2.50 -17.61
N GLN A 367 -17.25 1.86 -16.62
CA GLN A 367 -16.79 0.62 -16.00
C GLN A 367 -15.30 0.64 -15.62
N ASN A 368 -14.86 1.73 -15.00
CA ASN A 368 -13.46 1.98 -14.68
C ASN A 368 -13.31 2.43 -13.23
N TYR A 369 -12.09 2.37 -12.70
CA TYR A 369 -11.82 2.82 -11.33
C TYR A 369 -12.21 4.29 -11.13
N ALA A 370 -12.49 4.67 -9.88
CA ALA A 370 -12.95 6.01 -9.54
C ALA A 370 -11.92 7.11 -9.83
N HIS A 371 -10.63 6.80 -9.71
CA HIS A 371 -9.52 7.77 -9.68
C HIS A 371 -9.74 8.90 -8.67
N ASN A 372 -10.44 8.57 -7.60
CA ASN A 372 -10.66 9.41 -6.43
C ASN A 372 -11.15 8.48 -5.31
N ASP A 373 -10.28 8.18 -4.35
CA ASP A 373 -10.60 7.23 -3.29
C ASP A 373 -11.72 7.74 -2.38
N TYR A 374 -11.90 9.06 -2.24
CA TYR A 374 -13.00 9.63 -1.43
C TYR A 374 -14.35 9.34 -2.08
N LEU A 375 -14.48 9.60 -3.38
CA LEU A 375 -15.71 9.29 -4.12
C LEU A 375 -15.95 7.79 -4.23
N ARG A 376 -14.86 7.00 -4.36
CA ARG A 376 -14.94 5.56 -4.30
C ARG A 376 -15.56 5.07 -2.99
N PHE A 377 -15.01 5.47 -1.84
CA PHE A 377 -15.55 5.07 -0.53
C PHE A 377 -16.98 5.57 -0.35
N LEU A 378 -17.30 6.79 -0.79
CA LEU A 378 -18.66 7.33 -0.73
C LEU A 378 -19.65 6.47 -1.53
N ALA A 379 -19.32 6.11 -2.77
CA ALA A 379 -20.19 5.29 -3.61
C ALA A 379 -20.26 3.81 -3.15
N GLU A 380 -19.11 3.20 -2.82
CA GLU A 380 -19.05 1.80 -2.40
C GLU A 380 -19.68 1.57 -1.03
N THR A 381 -19.48 2.49 -0.08
CA THR A 381 -19.85 2.26 1.32
C THR A 381 -20.92 3.18 1.87
N GLY A 382 -21.39 4.14 1.06
CA GLY A 382 -22.31 5.17 1.50
C GLY A 382 -21.68 6.13 2.52
N ILE A 383 -22.50 7.01 3.08
CA ILE A 383 -22.05 8.01 4.05
C ILE A 383 -21.50 7.36 5.33
N ILE A 384 -22.03 6.20 5.74
CA ILE A 384 -21.62 5.51 6.96
C ILE A 384 -20.17 5.01 6.85
N GLY A 385 -19.87 4.28 5.77
CA GLY A 385 -18.51 3.79 5.55
C GLY A 385 -17.54 4.90 5.18
N PHE A 386 -17.98 5.91 4.44
CA PHE A 386 -17.17 7.09 4.12
C PHE A 386 -16.75 7.86 5.39
N VAL A 387 -17.67 8.15 6.31
CA VAL A 387 -17.33 8.81 7.58
C VAL A 387 -16.35 7.96 8.39
N SER A 388 -16.58 6.65 8.44
CA SER A 388 -15.66 5.72 9.11
C SER A 388 -14.25 5.76 8.49
N PHE A 389 -14.15 5.82 7.16
CA PHE A 389 -12.89 5.99 6.43
C PHE A 389 -12.18 7.31 6.79
N ILE A 390 -12.89 8.44 6.76
CA ILE A 390 -12.33 9.75 7.15
C ILE A 390 -11.86 9.76 8.61
N VAL A 391 -12.65 9.17 9.53
CA VAL A 391 -12.27 9.03 10.94
C VAL A 391 -10.99 8.18 11.07
N PHE A 392 -10.88 7.07 10.35
CA PHE A 392 -9.68 6.23 10.36
C PHE A 392 -8.44 7.00 9.87
N LEU A 393 -8.55 7.78 8.79
CA LEU A 393 -7.47 8.65 8.31
C LEU A 393 -7.10 9.71 9.37
N GLY A 394 -8.10 10.31 10.03
CA GLY A 394 -7.89 11.25 11.13
C GLY A 394 -7.13 10.62 12.31
N ILE A 395 -7.48 9.40 12.71
CA ILE A 395 -6.80 8.67 13.79
C ILE A 395 -5.34 8.39 13.43
N GLN A 396 -5.04 8.03 12.18
CA GLN A 396 -3.66 7.87 11.71
C GLN A 396 -2.87 9.17 11.85
N MET A 397 -3.42 10.30 11.40
CA MET A 397 -2.78 11.61 11.54
C MET A 397 -2.54 11.98 13.01
N LEU A 398 -3.58 11.86 13.84
CA LEU A 398 -3.51 12.16 15.27
C LEU A 398 -2.44 11.32 15.98
N ARG A 399 -2.29 10.05 15.61
CA ARG A 399 -1.24 9.19 16.15
C ARG A 399 0.14 9.71 15.78
N LEU A 400 0.38 10.05 14.52
CA LEU A 400 1.67 10.58 14.08
C LEU A 400 2.00 11.93 14.75
N VAL A 401 1.02 12.81 14.91
CA VAL A 401 1.18 14.09 15.63
C VAL A 401 1.51 13.86 17.10
N LYS A 402 0.80 12.95 17.79
CA LYS A 402 1.11 12.59 19.18
C LYS A 402 2.52 12.03 19.35
N ILE A 403 2.98 11.20 18.41
CA ILE A 403 4.35 10.69 18.42
C ILE A 403 5.35 11.82 18.19
N LEU A 404 5.10 12.73 17.25
CA LEU A 404 5.95 13.88 16.98
C LEU A 404 6.11 14.77 18.23
N GLN A 405 5.00 15.06 18.92
CA GLN A 405 4.96 15.93 20.10
C GLN A 405 5.64 15.29 21.32
N SER A 406 5.46 13.99 21.53
CA SER A 406 6.07 13.25 22.64
C SER A 406 7.55 12.89 22.42
N SER A 407 8.05 13.01 21.19
CA SER A 407 9.45 12.65 20.88
C SER A 407 10.42 13.81 21.18
N PRO A 408 11.60 13.52 21.77
CA PRO A 408 12.64 14.52 22.01
C PRO A 408 13.05 15.26 20.72
N ILE A 409 13.35 16.56 20.82
CA ILE A 409 13.58 17.47 19.69
C ILE A 409 14.61 16.94 18.68
N LEU A 410 15.69 16.32 19.18
CA LEU A 410 16.80 15.83 18.38
C LEU A 410 16.70 14.33 18.03
N SER A 411 15.65 13.65 18.49
CA SER A 411 15.51 12.20 18.28
C SER A 411 15.25 11.84 16.81
N GLN A 412 15.78 10.69 16.38
CA GLN A 412 15.53 10.15 15.04
C GLN A 412 14.05 9.79 14.83
N ARG A 413 13.37 9.42 15.93
CA ARG A 413 11.93 9.17 15.95
C ARG A 413 11.13 10.41 15.57
N ARG A 414 11.47 11.58 16.10
CA ARG A 414 10.82 12.85 15.75
C ARG A 414 11.01 13.20 14.27
N LYS A 415 12.22 13.02 13.74
CA LYS A 415 12.52 13.25 12.32
C LYS A 415 11.72 12.31 11.41
N LEU A 416 11.68 11.02 11.74
CA LEU A 416 10.88 10.04 11.00
C LEU A 416 9.39 10.38 11.06
N SER A 417 8.87 10.73 12.25
CA SER A 417 7.46 11.12 12.42
C SER A 417 7.09 12.34 11.58
N SER A 418 7.96 13.35 11.49
CA SER A 418 7.74 14.52 10.64
C SER A 418 7.68 14.15 9.16
N ILE A 419 8.55 13.25 8.71
CA ILE A 419 8.56 12.76 7.32
C ILE A 419 7.31 11.92 7.03
N MET A 420 6.91 11.05 7.96
CA MET A 420 5.68 10.27 7.83
C MET A 420 4.43 11.14 7.79
N ILE A 421 4.35 12.23 8.57
CA ILE A 421 3.25 13.21 8.46
C ILE A 421 3.21 13.82 7.06
N ALA A 422 4.36 14.28 6.55
CA ALA A 422 4.42 14.85 5.20
C ALA A 422 4.05 13.83 4.11
N ILE A 423 4.49 12.57 4.23
CA ILE A 423 4.09 11.46 3.35
C ILE A 423 2.57 11.26 3.44
N PHE A 424 2.01 11.25 4.65
CA PHE A 424 0.57 11.00 4.83
C PHE A 424 -0.27 12.11 4.23
N VAL A 425 0.09 13.38 4.44
CA VAL A 425 -0.58 14.53 3.78
C VAL A 425 -0.50 14.41 2.25
N ALA A 426 0.66 14.03 1.71
CA ALA A 426 0.81 13.78 0.28
C ALA A 426 -0.10 12.65 -0.21
N ILE A 427 -0.19 11.53 0.52
CA ILE A 427 -1.11 10.42 0.22
C ILE A 427 -2.56 10.89 0.22
N LEU A 428 -2.99 11.71 1.20
CA LEU A 428 -4.35 12.25 1.25
C LEU A 428 -4.70 13.10 0.03
N VAL A 429 -3.75 13.90 -0.47
CA VAL A 429 -3.93 14.65 -1.73
C VAL A 429 -3.92 13.73 -2.94
N GLY A 430 -3.00 12.74 -2.97
CA GLY A 430 -2.94 11.74 -4.03
C GLY A 430 -4.28 10.99 -4.20
N MET A 431 -4.91 10.59 -3.10
CA MET A 431 -6.23 9.97 -3.05
C MET A 431 -7.35 10.79 -3.71
N ALA A 432 -7.22 12.12 -3.77
CA ALA A 432 -8.20 12.97 -4.44
C ALA A 432 -8.08 12.95 -5.96
N THR A 433 -6.95 12.47 -6.50
CA THR A 433 -6.60 12.56 -7.93
C THR A 433 -6.40 11.20 -8.60
N ASP A 434 -6.26 10.13 -7.81
CA ASP A 434 -6.03 8.77 -8.29
C ASP A 434 -6.50 7.74 -7.26
N ASN A 435 -6.48 6.45 -7.63
CA ASN A 435 -6.83 5.33 -6.75
C ASN A 435 -5.63 4.90 -5.90
N VAL A 436 -5.03 5.82 -5.16
CA VAL A 436 -3.84 5.55 -4.35
C VAL A 436 -4.10 4.41 -3.36
N TRP A 437 -5.33 4.29 -2.85
CA TRP A 437 -5.76 3.17 -1.99
C TRP A 437 -5.52 1.79 -2.62
N ASN A 438 -5.56 1.67 -3.96
CA ASN A 438 -5.29 0.42 -4.67
C ASN A 438 -3.79 0.13 -4.84
N HIS A 439 -2.91 1.07 -4.49
CA HIS A 439 -1.47 0.88 -4.54
C HIS A 439 -1.03 0.00 -3.36
N THR A 440 -1.31 -1.30 -3.46
CA THR A 440 -1.10 -2.29 -2.39
C THR A 440 0.30 -2.22 -1.80
N THR A 441 1.31 -2.14 -2.65
CA THR A 441 2.72 -2.07 -2.27
C THR A 441 3.02 -0.83 -1.41
N LEU A 442 2.46 0.35 -1.75
CA LEU A 442 2.59 1.57 -0.93
C LEU A 442 2.05 1.36 0.49
N PHE A 443 0.81 0.85 0.61
CA PHE A 443 0.16 0.65 1.90
C PHE A 443 0.74 -0.48 2.74
N PHE A 444 1.33 -1.47 2.08
CA PHE A 444 2.08 -2.54 2.73
C PHE A 444 3.29 -1.97 3.48
N TYR A 445 4.10 -1.12 2.82
CA TYR A 445 5.21 -0.44 3.47
C TYR A 445 4.76 0.65 4.45
N TRP A 446 3.67 1.35 4.15
CA TRP A 446 3.06 2.31 5.08
C TRP A 446 2.69 1.63 6.41
N SER A 447 2.02 0.48 6.35
CA SER A 447 1.61 -0.29 7.54
C SER A 447 2.81 -0.73 8.38
N LEU A 448 3.90 -1.15 7.72
CA LEU A 448 5.16 -1.43 8.39
C LEU A 448 5.75 -0.20 9.09
N LEU A 449 5.82 0.95 8.39
CA LEU A 449 6.33 2.19 8.99
C LEU A 449 5.47 2.63 10.18
N CYS A 450 4.15 2.51 10.07
CA CYS A 450 3.20 2.77 11.16
C CYS A 450 3.39 1.83 12.36
N ALA A 451 3.82 0.59 12.16
CA ALA A 451 4.18 -0.30 13.26
C ALA A 451 5.52 0.13 13.88
N VAL A 452 6.56 0.33 13.05
CA VAL A 452 7.93 0.64 13.50
C VAL A 452 8.01 1.97 14.26
N ILE A 453 7.29 3.01 13.84
CA ILE A 453 7.29 4.32 14.54
C ILE A 453 6.72 4.24 15.97
N GLY A 454 5.89 3.22 16.24
CA GLY A 454 5.35 2.90 17.56
C GLY A 454 6.35 2.20 18.49
N TRP A 455 7.52 1.81 18.00
CA TRP A 455 8.56 1.19 18.83
C TRP A 455 9.23 2.27 19.69
N GLU A 456 9.27 2.04 21.00
CA GLU A 456 10.05 2.88 21.91
C GLU A 456 11.53 2.51 21.76
N SER A 457 12.38 3.48 21.45
CA SER A 457 13.82 3.31 21.59
C SER A 457 14.15 3.39 23.07
N LYS A 458 14.25 2.24 23.74
CA LYS A 458 14.89 2.16 25.06
C LYS A 458 16.42 2.10 24.89
N TYR A 459 17.00 3.06 24.17
CA TYR A 459 18.44 3.22 24.03
C TYR A 459 18.75 4.69 23.82
#